data_AF-A0A821M267-F1
#
_entry.id   AF-A0A821M267-F1
#
_cell.length_a   1.000
_cell.length_b   1.000
_cell.length_c   1.000
_cell.angle_alpha   90.00
_cell.angle_beta   90.00
_cell.angle_gamma   90.00
#
_symmetry.space_group_name_H-M   'P 1'
#
loop_
_entity.id
_entity.type
_entity.pdbx_description
1 polymer ?
#
loop_
_entity_poly.entity_id
_entity_poly.type
_entity_poly.pdbx_seq_one_letter_code
_entity_poly.pdbx_strand_id
1 'polypeptide(L)'
;IGSLDDLYNYIDLLNLWLFDKLSQQYPKMNLELLKGIQFQILKSDDNNSNRTPAHAIRFAPLEHLLDVIDEVEIQSFTDDMQRYSDILLATMIARARLSSSVSKYENLVSISMPNWAGIGAIRYIPSHININEQSEASSYDINTIQAELARKLQANDSAFSLGGETNEHDSMFYLRLGMIRKCDDLDVLLHKIADCGKETETALKYVEDMAEKIKIGIEKVQKDLQNENQQILAQEGLLRQLPVISNIMSWWSPSPTTSSLIMKGRSFDLNSGCIESTEDTYAYRMQIKKQSPHALTHNDEETVTLSTNPDLATNSTDTIPKQEEQQNQ
;
A
#
# COMPACT_ATOMS: atom_id res chain seq x y z
N ILE A 1 22.22 -19.15 -7.12
CA ILE A 1 21.70 -20.41 -6.54
C ILE A 1 22.74 -20.86 -5.54
N GLY A 2 22.32 -21.17 -4.31
CA GLY A 2 23.21 -21.53 -3.19
C GLY A 2 23.85 -22.91 -3.36
N SER A 3 24.07 -23.58 -2.23
CA SER A 3 24.59 -24.94 -2.18
C SER A 3 23.76 -25.91 -3.04
N LEU A 4 24.31 -27.08 -3.36
CA LEU A 4 23.57 -28.10 -4.10
C LEU A 4 22.28 -28.52 -3.37
N ASP A 5 22.30 -28.52 -2.04
CA ASP A 5 21.15 -28.83 -1.19
C ASP A 5 20.03 -27.78 -1.32
N ASP A 6 20.38 -26.49 -1.46
CA ASP A 6 19.40 -25.42 -1.70
C ASP A 6 18.67 -25.59 -3.04
N LEU A 7 19.37 -26.08 -4.06
CA LEU A 7 18.78 -26.36 -5.36
C LEU A 7 17.80 -27.54 -5.27
N TYR A 8 18.17 -28.62 -4.56
CA TYR A 8 17.27 -29.75 -4.34
C TYR A 8 16.01 -29.36 -3.58
N ASN A 9 16.16 -28.61 -2.48
CA ASN A 9 15.03 -28.09 -1.71
C ASN A 9 14.12 -27.20 -2.57
N TYR A 10 14.71 -26.35 -3.42
CA TYR A 10 13.95 -25.50 -4.32
C TYR A 10 13.14 -26.30 -5.34
N ILE A 11 13.76 -27.30 -5.99
CA ILE A 11 13.06 -28.18 -6.94
C ILE A 11 11.93 -28.93 -6.23
N ASP A 12 12.17 -29.41 -5.02
CA ASP A 12 11.16 -30.10 -4.21
C ASP A 12 9.95 -29.20 -3.92
N LEU A 13 10.19 -27.93 -3.59
CA LEU A 13 9.14 -26.93 -3.41
C LEU A 13 8.34 -26.66 -4.69
N LEU A 14 8.97 -26.70 -5.86
CA LEU A 14 8.27 -26.59 -7.14
C LEU A 14 7.39 -27.82 -7.41
N ASN A 15 7.87 -29.03 -7.07
CA ASN A 15 7.08 -30.26 -7.19
C ASN A 15 5.84 -30.22 -6.27
N LEU A 16 6.02 -29.76 -5.03
CA LEU A 16 4.92 -29.56 -4.09
C LEU A 16 3.89 -28.56 -4.60
N TRP A 17 4.35 -27.43 -5.15
CA TRP A 17 3.45 -26.44 -5.74
C TRP A 17 2.68 -27.01 -6.94
N LEU A 18 3.35 -27.73 -7.84
CA LEU A 18 2.73 -28.35 -9.00
C LEU A 18 1.68 -29.38 -8.60
N PHE A 19 1.99 -30.21 -7.59
CA PHE A 19 1.06 -31.17 -7.03
C PHE A 19 -0.18 -30.48 -6.45
N ASP A 20 0.02 -29.43 -5.65
CA ASP A 20 -1.09 -28.67 -5.04
C ASP A 20 -2.01 -28.09 -6.12
N LYS A 21 -1.45 -27.49 -7.18
CA LYS A 21 -2.23 -26.95 -8.30
C LYS A 21 -2.98 -28.02 -9.08
N LEU A 22 -2.33 -29.09 -9.47
CA LEU A 22 -2.96 -30.14 -10.27
C LEU A 22 -3.99 -30.93 -9.47
N SER A 23 -3.73 -31.22 -8.18
CA SER A 23 -4.65 -31.99 -7.33
C SER A 23 -5.91 -31.19 -6.97
N GLN A 24 -5.79 -29.88 -6.74
CA GLN A 24 -6.94 -29.00 -6.53
C GLN A 24 -7.82 -28.88 -7.79
N GLN A 25 -7.18 -28.78 -8.96
CA GLN A 25 -7.89 -28.57 -10.22
C GLN A 25 -8.48 -29.86 -10.79
N TYR A 26 -7.81 -31.00 -10.59
CA TYR A 26 -8.19 -32.31 -11.14
C TYR A 26 -8.30 -33.38 -10.04
N PRO A 27 -9.24 -33.25 -9.10
CA PRO A 27 -9.38 -34.21 -7.99
C PRO A 27 -9.71 -35.63 -8.47
N LYS A 28 -10.39 -35.76 -9.63
CA LYS A 28 -10.73 -37.04 -10.25
C LYS A 28 -9.51 -37.82 -10.76
N MET A 29 -8.40 -37.14 -11.07
CA MET A 29 -7.19 -37.77 -11.60
C MET A 29 -6.44 -38.60 -10.55
N ASN A 30 -6.85 -38.54 -9.28
CA ASN A 30 -6.27 -39.30 -8.17
C ASN A 30 -4.73 -39.20 -8.15
N LEU A 31 -4.21 -37.98 -8.23
CA LEU A 31 -2.78 -37.73 -8.16
C LEU A 31 -2.27 -38.07 -6.77
N GLU A 32 -1.18 -38.82 -6.70
CA GLU A 32 -0.52 -39.18 -5.45
C GLU A 32 0.80 -38.42 -5.30
N LEU A 33 1.04 -37.89 -4.09
CA LEU A 33 2.33 -37.31 -3.72
C LEU A 33 3.20 -38.41 -3.11
N LEU A 34 4.16 -38.91 -3.89
CA LEU A 34 5.16 -39.84 -3.40
C LEU A 34 6.22 -39.06 -2.64
N LYS A 35 6.43 -39.41 -1.37
CA LYS A 35 7.38 -38.75 -0.47
C LYS A 35 8.68 -39.54 -0.38
N GLY A 36 9.81 -38.84 -0.32
CA GLY A 36 11.09 -39.46 -0.02
C GLY A 36 11.67 -40.31 -1.14
N ILE A 37 11.32 -40.02 -2.39
CA ILE A 37 11.95 -40.68 -3.53
C ILE A 37 13.36 -40.13 -3.68
N GLN A 38 14.32 -41.03 -3.80
CA GLN A 38 15.70 -40.68 -4.04
C GLN A 38 15.94 -40.59 -5.55
N PHE A 39 16.03 -39.37 -6.07
CA PHE A 39 16.44 -39.15 -7.46
C PHE A 39 17.95 -38.82 -7.50
N GLN A 40 18.65 -39.43 -8.45
CA GLN A 40 20.00 -39.02 -8.79
C GLN A 40 19.92 -38.03 -9.95
N ILE A 41 19.87 -36.73 -9.64
CA ILE A 41 19.73 -35.68 -10.67
C ILE A 41 21.06 -35.41 -11.39
N LEU A 42 22.19 -35.63 -10.71
CA LEU A 42 23.53 -35.47 -11.27
C LEU A 42 24.36 -36.74 -11.09
N LYS A 43 25.10 -37.13 -12.13
CA LYS A 43 26.16 -38.14 -12.03
C LYS A 43 27.33 -37.53 -11.25
N SER A 44 27.33 -37.68 -9.93
CA SER A 44 28.55 -37.47 -9.14
C SER A 44 29.32 -38.79 -9.10
N ASP A 45 30.59 -38.78 -9.49
CA ASP A 45 31.48 -39.95 -9.47
C ASP A 45 31.79 -40.47 -8.05
N ASP A 46 31.36 -39.74 -7.01
CA ASP A 46 31.50 -40.17 -5.62
C ASP A 46 30.35 -41.11 -5.21
N ASN A 47 30.74 -42.35 -4.87
CA ASN A 47 29.91 -43.44 -4.35
C ASN A 47 29.19 -43.14 -3.02
N ASN A 48 29.26 -41.91 -2.53
CA ASN A 48 28.55 -41.42 -1.35
C ASN A 48 27.69 -40.21 -1.73
N SER A 49 26.91 -40.35 -2.80
CA SER A 49 26.06 -39.29 -3.32
C SER A 49 24.99 -38.95 -2.27
N ASN A 50 25.01 -37.73 -1.74
CA ASN A 50 23.94 -37.18 -0.91
C ASN A 50 22.62 -37.25 -1.70
N ARG A 51 21.88 -38.33 -1.51
CA ARG A 51 20.54 -38.50 -2.07
C ARG A 51 19.58 -37.70 -1.21
N THR A 52 19.27 -36.49 -1.66
CA THR A 52 18.22 -35.69 -1.03
C THR A 52 16.87 -36.32 -1.34
N PRO A 53 16.04 -36.62 -0.31
CA PRO A 53 14.69 -37.09 -0.54
C PRO A 53 13.89 -35.98 -1.23
N ALA A 54 13.23 -36.31 -2.33
CA ALA A 54 12.33 -35.38 -3.03
C ALA A 54 10.93 -35.99 -3.18
N HIS A 55 9.97 -35.11 -3.35
CA HIS A 55 8.60 -35.41 -3.66
C HIS A 55 8.44 -35.60 -5.17
N ALA A 56 7.67 -36.61 -5.56
CA ALA A 56 7.25 -36.79 -6.95
C ALA A 56 5.75 -36.94 -7.05
N ILE A 57 5.23 -36.53 -8.20
CA ILE A 57 3.82 -36.69 -8.55
C ILE A 57 3.68 -38.02 -9.26
N ARG A 58 2.83 -38.91 -8.73
CA ARG A 58 2.44 -40.14 -9.40
C ARG A 58 1.05 -39.98 -9.97
N PHE A 59 0.94 -40.29 -11.25
CA PHE A 59 -0.31 -40.40 -11.97
C PHE A 59 -0.42 -41.85 -12.46
N ALA A 60 -1.40 -42.60 -11.93
CA ALA A 60 -1.61 -44.01 -12.26
C ALA A 60 -3.07 -44.24 -12.68
N PRO A 61 -3.45 -43.86 -13.91
CA PRO A 61 -4.84 -43.89 -14.37
C PRO A 61 -5.40 -45.31 -14.44
N LEU A 62 -4.55 -46.31 -14.69
CA LEU A 62 -4.97 -47.71 -14.77
C LEU A 62 -5.27 -48.34 -13.41
N GLU A 63 -4.72 -47.77 -12.33
CA GLU A 63 -4.98 -48.25 -10.96
C GLU A 63 -6.27 -47.67 -10.38
N HIS A 64 -6.71 -46.54 -10.92
CA HIS A 64 -7.89 -45.82 -10.49
C HIS A 64 -8.91 -45.87 -11.62
N LEU A 65 -9.89 -46.79 -11.54
CA LEU A 65 -10.92 -47.06 -12.56
C LEU A 65 -11.27 -45.83 -13.42
N LEU A 66 -10.85 -45.90 -14.70
CA LEU A 66 -10.96 -44.85 -15.72
C LEU A 66 -12.39 -44.45 -16.09
N ASP A 67 -13.40 -45.20 -15.63
CA ASP A 67 -14.81 -45.02 -16.01
C ASP A 67 -15.41 -43.66 -15.56
N VAL A 68 -14.65 -42.85 -14.82
CA VAL A 68 -15.07 -41.55 -14.27
C VAL A 68 -14.43 -40.36 -15.01
N ILE A 69 -13.42 -40.59 -15.86
CA ILE A 69 -12.60 -39.53 -16.46
C ILE A 69 -12.85 -39.47 -17.98
N ASP A 70 -13.30 -38.31 -18.47
CA ASP A 70 -13.58 -38.11 -19.89
C ASP A 70 -12.30 -37.73 -20.68
N GLU A 71 -12.26 -38.02 -21.99
CA GLU A 71 -11.14 -37.66 -22.88
C GLU A 71 -10.82 -36.16 -22.86
N VAL A 72 -11.87 -35.33 -22.77
CA VAL A 72 -11.74 -33.86 -22.68
C VAL A 72 -11.04 -33.45 -21.38
N GLU A 73 -11.31 -34.15 -20.28
CA GLU A 73 -10.66 -33.88 -18.98
C GLU A 73 -9.17 -34.28 -19.03
N ILE A 74 -8.83 -35.39 -19.66
CA ILE A 74 -7.43 -35.84 -19.87
C ILE A 74 -6.67 -34.87 -20.75
N GLN A 75 -7.28 -34.39 -21.84
CA GLN A 75 -6.65 -33.40 -22.71
C GLN A 75 -6.41 -32.09 -21.96
N SER A 76 -7.42 -31.60 -21.24
CA SER A 76 -7.30 -30.40 -20.41
C SER A 76 -6.20 -30.54 -19.35
N PHE A 77 -6.11 -31.70 -18.70
CA PHE A 77 -5.04 -32.01 -17.74
C PHE A 77 -3.66 -31.99 -18.40
N THR A 78 -3.53 -32.55 -19.60
CA THR A 78 -2.26 -32.58 -20.34
C THR A 78 -1.83 -31.18 -20.76
N ASP A 79 -2.75 -30.38 -21.28
CA ASP A 79 -2.50 -28.99 -21.68
C ASP A 79 -2.08 -28.12 -20.48
N ASP A 80 -2.75 -28.28 -19.34
CA ASP A 80 -2.41 -27.55 -18.12
C ASP A 80 -1.11 -28.05 -17.48
N MET A 81 -0.80 -29.35 -17.56
CA MET A 81 0.49 -29.89 -17.13
C MET A 81 1.63 -29.30 -17.94
N GLN A 82 1.48 -29.18 -19.26
CA GLN A 82 2.46 -28.51 -20.11
C GLN A 82 2.59 -27.02 -19.72
N ARG A 83 1.45 -26.32 -19.56
CA ARG A 83 1.45 -24.91 -19.16
C ARG A 83 2.15 -24.67 -17.83
N TYR A 84 1.87 -25.51 -16.81
CA TYR A 84 2.52 -25.38 -15.51
C TYR A 84 4.01 -25.73 -15.60
N SER A 85 4.39 -26.71 -16.42
CA SER A 85 5.80 -27.03 -16.68
C SER A 85 6.55 -25.83 -17.30
N ASP A 86 5.93 -25.12 -18.23
CA ASP A 86 6.49 -23.90 -18.82
C ASP A 86 6.64 -22.77 -17.79
N ILE A 87 5.66 -22.60 -16.90
CA ILE A 87 5.73 -21.65 -15.76
C ILE A 87 6.88 -22.00 -14.82
N LEU A 88 7.05 -23.27 -14.46
CA LEU A 88 8.14 -23.73 -13.60
C LEU A 88 9.50 -23.47 -14.24
N LEU A 89 9.66 -23.77 -15.53
CA LEU A 89 10.88 -23.51 -16.27
C LEU A 89 11.19 -22.00 -16.34
N ALA A 90 10.21 -21.18 -16.70
CA ALA A 90 10.34 -19.72 -16.75
C ALA A 90 10.74 -19.15 -15.38
N THR A 91 10.11 -19.64 -14.31
CA THR A 91 10.39 -19.23 -12.93
C THR A 91 11.81 -19.61 -12.51
N MET A 92 12.27 -20.82 -12.85
CA MET A 92 13.62 -21.28 -12.54
C MET A 92 14.69 -20.45 -13.26
N ILE A 93 14.48 -20.15 -14.55
CA ILE A 93 15.36 -19.28 -15.33
C ILE A 93 15.42 -17.87 -14.70
N ALA A 94 14.27 -17.31 -14.33
CA ALA A 94 14.22 -15.99 -13.70
C ALA A 94 14.89 -15.97 -12.33
N ARG A 95 14.71 -17.01 -11.51
CA ARG A 95 15.43 -17.15 -10.23
C ARG A 95 16.94 -17.16 -10.41
N ALA A 96 17.44 -17.89 -11.43
CA ALA A 96 18.86 -17.91 -11.74
C ALA A 96 19.39 -16.52 -12.16
N ARG A 97 18.57 -15.73 -12.85
CA ARG A 97 18.90 -14.38 -13.34
C ARG A 97 18.59 -13.25 -12.35
N LEU A 98 17.88 -13.52 -11.26
CA LEU A 98 17.33 -12.50 -10.36
C LEU A 98 18.42 -11.56 -9.86
N SER A 99 19.49 -12.09 -9.27
CA SER A 99 20.56 -11.28 -8.67
C SER A 99 21.21 -10.36 -9.72
N SER A 100 21.61 -10.90 -10.87
CA SER A 100 22.20 -10.11 -11.96
C SER A 100 21.25 -9.07 -12.54
N SER A 101 19.94 -9.33 -12.55
CA SER A 101 18.94 -8.41 -13.08
C SER A 101 18.62 -7.30 -12.08
N VAL A 102 18.62 -7.62 -10.78
CA VAL A 102 18.42 -6.66 -9.68
C VAL A 102 19.60 -5.69 -9.58
N SER A 103 20.84 -6.12 -9.84
CA SER A 103 22.03 -5.26 -9.82
C SER A 103 21.99 -4.08 -10.81
N LYS A 104 21.04 -4.05 -11.74
CA LYS A 104 20.80 -2.90 -12.65
C LYS A 104 20.12 -1.72 -11.95
N TYR A 105 19.52 -1.95 -10.78
CA TYR A 105 18.75 -0.97 -10.03
C TYR A 105 19.50 -0.60 -8.74
N GLU A 106 19.65 0.69 -8.47
CA GLU A 106 20.33 1.19 -7.27
C GLU A 106 19.50 0.98 -5.99
N ASN A 107 18.18 1.04 -6.11
CA ASN A 107 17.25 0.98 -4.98
C ASN A 107 16.71 -0.44 -4.70
N LEU A 108 17.26 -1.49 -5.34
CA LEU A 108 16.79 -2.87 -5.14
C LEU A 108 17.93 -3.79 -4.71
N VAL A 109 17.64 -4.64 -3.73
CA VAL A 109 18.56 -5.66 -3.24
C VAL A 109 17.89 -7.02 -3.28
N SER A 110 18.54 -8.00 -3.90
CA SER A 110 18.04 -9.39 -3.95
C SER A 110 18.34 -10.12 -2.64
N ILE A 111 17.34 -10.83 -2.10
CA ILE A 111 17.47 -11.63 -0.88
C ILE A 111 17.38 -13.11 -1.22
N SER A 112 18.30 -13.91 -0.68
CA SER A 112 18.31 -15.36 -0.86
C SER A 112 17.21 -16.01 -0.04
N MET A 113 16.33 -16.77 -0.70
CA MET A 113 15.20 -17.47 -0.07
C MET A 113 15.20 -18.95 -0.47
N PRO A 114 15.96 -19.83 0.23
CA PRO A 114 16.02 -21.25 -0.12
C PRO A 114 14.65 -21.93 -0.01
N ASN A 115 13.82 -21.52 0.96
CA ASN A 115 12.54 -22.14 1.27
C ASN A 115 11.33 -21.49 0.58
N TRP A 116 11.47 -21.06 -0.68
CA TRP A 116 10.41 -20.36 -1.42
C TRP A 116 10.21 -20.90 -2.84
N ALA A 117 8.98 -21.35 -3.14
CA ALA A 117 8.53 -21.85 -4.44
C ALA A 117 8.22 -20.71 -5.44
N GLY A 118 9.21 -19.88 -5.74
CA GLY A 118 9.06 -18.74 -6.66
C GLY A 118 10.40 -18.18 -7.13
N ILE A 119 10.39 -16.97 -7.70
CA ILE A 119 11.62 -16.33 -8.19
C ILE A 119 12.58 -16.03 -7.03
N GLY A 120 12.08 -15.50 -5.92
CA GLY A 120 12.92 -15.11 -4.78
C GLY A 120 12.33 -13.95 -4.00
N ALA A 121 13.18 -13.15 -3.35
CA ALA A 121 12.77 -11.96 -2.63
C ALA A 121 13.62 -10.74 -2.99
N ILE A 122 13.03 -9.55 -2.85
CA ILE A 122 13.68 -8.26 -3.10
C ILE A 122 13.34 -7.30 -1.97
N ARG A 123 14.30 -6.47 -1.57
CA ARG A 123 14.09 -5.33 -0.69
C ARG A 123 14.27 -4.03 -1.47
N TYR A 124 13.34 -3.09 -1.29
CA TYR A 124 13.50 -1.74 -1.77
C TYR A 124 14.33 -0.94 -0.76
N ILE A 125 15.36 -0.26 -1.22
CA ILE A 125 16.25 0.59 -0.41
C ILE A 125 16.01 2.04 -0.83
N PRO A 126 15.44 2.86 0.06
CA PRO A 126 15.21 4.28 -0.20
C PRO A 126 16.52 5.03 -0.46
N SER A 127 16.44 6.09 -1.26
CA SER A 127 17.62 6.78 -1.79
C SER A 127 18.44 7.50 -0.69
N HIS A 128 17.81 7.83 0.43
CA HIS A 128 18.44 8.49 1.57
C HIS A 128 19.09 7.53 2.57
N ILE A 129 18.89 6.21 2.43
CA ILE A 129 19.41 5.21 3.38
C ILE A 129 20.69 4.59 2.84
N ASN A 130 21.76 4.67 3.62
CA ASN A 130 22.97 3.91 3.37
C ASN A 130 22.88 2.56 4.09
N ILE A 131 22.88 1.47 3.33
CA ILE A 131 22.78 0.09 3.84
C ILE A 131 23.91 -0.24 4.85
N ASN A 132 25.05 0.44 4.76
CA ASN A 132 26.18 0.23 5.67
C ASN A 132 25.98 0.86 7.05
N GLU A 133 25.03 1.78 7.19
CA GLU A 133 24.71 2.49 8.44
C GLU A 133 23.37 1.98 8.97
N GLN A 134 23.37 0.75 9.48
CA GLN A 134 22.16 0.11 9.98
C GLN A 134 21.72 0.77 11.30
N SER A 135 20.65 1.56 11.23
CA SER A 135 19.99 2.21 12.37
C SER A 135 18.57 1.65 12.55
N GLU A 136 18.05 1.65 13.77
CA GLU A 136 16.64 1.29 14.04
C GLU A 136 15.67 2.16 13.22
N ALA A 137 16.00 3.44 13.03
CA ALA A 137 15.21 4.36 12.22
C ALA A 137 15.19 3.96 10.74
N SER A 138 16.33 3.52 10.18
CA SER A 138 16.40 3.04 8.80
C SER A 138 15.60 1.75 8.58
N SER A 139 15.61 0.84 9.55
CA SER A 139 14.82 -0.39 9.47
C SER A 139 13.31 -0.11 9.52
N TYR A 140 12.88 0.83 10.37
CA TYR A 140 11.47 1.23 10.45
C TYR A 140 10.98 1.84 9.13
N ASP A 141 11.75 2.74 8.55
CA ASP A 141 11.40 3.39 7.29
C ASP A 141 11.35 2.39 6.13
N ILE A 142 12.37 1.53 5.99
CA ILE A 142 12.37 0.43 5.02
C ILE A 142 11.13 -0.45 5.20
N ASN A 143 10.78 -0.83 6.43
CA ASN A 143 9.62 -1.68 6.70
C ASN A 143 8.31 -1.00 6.32
N THR A 144 8.20 0.30 6.55
CA THR A 144 7.01 1.10 6.22
C THR A 144 6.84 1.18 4.70
N ILE A 145 7.90 1.54 3.98
CA ILE A 145 7.90 1.59 2.51
C ILE A 145 7.63 0.20 1.92
N GLN A 146 8.27 -0.85 2.45
CA GLN A 146 8.12 -2.20 1.93
C GLN A 146 6.71 -2.77 2.16
N ALA A 147 6.10 -2.50 3.32
CA ALA A 147 4.74 -2.92 3.61
C ALA A 147 3.74 -2.25 2.65
N GLU A 148 3.90 -0.95 2.41
CA GLU A 148 3.04 -0.20 1.51
C GLU A 148 3.24 -0.59 0.04
N LEU A 149 4.50 -0.80 -0.37
CA LEU A 149 4.85 -1.34 -1.69
C LEU A 149 4.22 -2.71 -1.92
N ALA A 150 4.34 -3.63 -0.95
CA ALA A 150 3.74 -4.95 -1.03
C ALA A 150 2.22 -4.86 -1.14
N ARG A 151 1.58 -3.97 -0.37
CA ARG A 151 0.13 -3.73 -0.43
C ARG A 151 -0.31 -3.25 -1.82
N LYS A 152 0.38 -2.25 -2.40
CA LYS A 152 0.09 -1.73 -3.75
C LYS A 152 0.26 -2.77 -4.84
N LEU A 153 1.32 -3.57 -4.77
CA LEU A 153 1.61 -4.60 -5.75
C LEU A 153 0.65 -5.79 -5.63
N GLN A 154 0.36 -6.24 -4.40
CA GLN A 154 -0.55 -7.36 -4.12
C GLN A 154 -2.00 -7.06 -4.52
N ALA A 155 -2.43 -5.80 -4.45
CA ALA A 155 -3.75 -5.40 -4.92
C ALA A 155 -3.96 -5.65 -6.43
N ASN A 156 -2.88 -5.65 -7.22
CA ASN A 156 -2.93 -5.86 -8.66
C ASN A 156 -2.56 -7.30 -9.06
N ASP A 157 -1.72 -7.98 -8.27
CA ASP A 157 -1.18 -9.29 -8.61
C ASP A 157 -0.87 -10.11 -7.35
N SER A 158 -1.50 -11.28 -7.23
CA SER A 158 -1.34 -12.17 -6.07
C SER A 158 0.02 -12.87 -6.01
N ALA A 159 0.86 -12.75 -7.04
CA ALA A 159 2.23 -13.27 -7.03
C ALA A 159 3.14 -12.51 -6.04
N PHE A 160 2.69 -11.36 -5.51
CA PHE A 160 3.42 -10.59 -4.51
C PHE A 160 2.94 -10.91 -3.10
N SER A 161 3.90 -11.04 -2.17
CA SER A 161 3.58 -11.10 -0.74
C SER A 161 4.68 -10.44 0.08
N LEU A 162 4.29 -9.87 1.22
CA LEU A 162 5.22 -9.34 2.21
C LEU A 162 5.85 -10.51 2.96
N GLY A 163 7.17 -10.49 3.10
CA GLY A 163 7.94 -11.35 3.98
C GLY A 163 8.63 -10.52 5.05
N GLY A 164 8.77 -11.12 6.24
CA GLY A 164 9.54 -10.55 7.34
C GLY A 164 10.70 -11.44 7.74
N GLU A 165 11.55 -10.90 8.61
CA GLU A 165 12.60 -11.56 9.40
C GLU A 165 13.24 -12.77 8.72
N THR A 166 14.33 -12.54 7.97
CA THR A 166 15.10 -13.66 7.40
C THR A 166 15.94 -14.37 8.46
N ASN A 167 16.45 -13.62 9.45
CA ASN A 167 17.29 -14.09 10.54
C ASN A 167 17.01 -13.26 11.79
N GLU A 168 17.40 -13.75 12.98
CA GLU A 168 17.25 -13.03 14.27
C GLU A 168 17.93 -11.65 14.31
N HIS A 169 18.84 -11.38 13.38
CA HIS A 169 19.58 -10.12 13.25
C HIS A 169 19.10 -9.20 12.12
N ASP A 170 18.15 -9.63 11.29
CA ASP A 170 17.60 -8.82 10.20
C ASP A 170 16.08 -8.67 10.37
N SER A 171 15.67 -7.55 10.99
CA SER A 171 14.26 -7.17 11.20
C SER A 171 13.62 -6.49 9.99
N MET A 172 14.34 -6.38 8.85
CA MET A 172 13.83 -5.68 7.68
C MET A 172 12.97 -6.58 6.79
N PHE A 173 11.80 -6.07 6.43
CA PHE A 173 10.87 -6.69 5.51
C PHE A 173 11.45 -6.80 4.10
N TYR A 174 10.84 -7.69 3.33
CA TYR A 174 11.15 -7.92 1.93
C TYR A 174 9.91 -8.34 1.16
N LEU A 175 9.95 -8.18 -0.15
CA LEU A 175 8.88 -8.53 -1.07
C LEU A 175 9.21 -9.89 -1.67
N ARG A 176 8.37 -10.88 -1.41
CA ARG A 176 8.45 -12.20 -2.04
C ARG A 176 7.84 -12.13 -3.44
N LEU A 177 8.57 -12.67 -4.40
CA LEU A 177 8.18 -12.79 -5.79
C LEU A 177 7.78 -14.23 -6.09
N GLY A 178 6.52 -14.41 -6.46
CA GLY A 178 5.95 -15.69 -6.85
C GLY A 178 6.49 -16.20 -8.19
N MET A 179 5.67 -16.99 -8.87
CA MET A 179 6.02 -17.59 -10.16
C MET A 179 5.74 -16.62 -11.31
N ILE A 180 6.46 -16.78 -12.42
CA ILE A 180 6.22 -16.03 -13.65
C ILE A 180 5.92 -16.97 -14.81
N ARG A 181 5.17 -16.44 -15.77
CA ARG A 181 4.70 -17.20 -16.93
C ARG A 181 5.74 -17.26 -18.04
N LYS A 182 6.51 -16.20 -18.25
CA LYS A 182 7.56 -16.13 -19.28
C LYS A 182 8.86 -15.65 -18.67
N CYS A 183 9.97 -16.18 -19.16
CA CYS A 183 11.29 -15.83 -18.65
C CYS A 183 11.64 -14.34 -18.87
N ASP A 184 11.10 -13.71 -19.92
CA ASP A 184 11.32 -12.30 -20.25
C ASP A 184 10.52 -11.33 -19.37
N ASP A 185 9.53 -11.82 -18.62
CA ASP A 185 8.70 -10.98 -17.74
C ASP A 185 9.49 -10.47 -16.52
N LEU A 186 10.66 -11.05 -16.21
CA LEU A 186 11.47 -10.67 -15.04
C LEU A 186 11.91 -9.20 -15.10
N ASP A 187 12.46 -8.74 -16.23
CA ASP A 187 12.96 -7.36 -16.33
C ASP A 187 11.81 -6.34 -16.22
N VAL A 188 10.65 -6.65 -16.81
CA VAL A 188 9.42 -5.84 -16.72
C VAL A 188 8.90 -5.79 -15.28
N LEU A 189 8.92 -6.93 -14.59
CA LEU A 189 8.53 -7.07 -13.20
C LEU A 189 9.42 -6.20 -12.29
N LEU A 190 10.74 -6.28 -12.46
CA LEU A 190 11.68 -5.49 -11.67
C LEU A 190 11.52 -3.99 -11.90
N HIS A 191 11.29 -3.57 -13.14
CA HIS A 191 11.04 -2.17 -13.46
C HIS A 191 9.77 -1.66 -12.76
N LYS A 192 8.68 -2.44 -12.82
CA LYS A 192 7.43 -2.13 -12.11
C LYS A 192 7.63 -2.00 -10.60
N ILE A 193 8.42 -2.89 -9.99
CA ILE A 193 8.72 -2.85 -8.55
C ILE A 193 9.54 -1.60 -8.22
N ALA A 194 10.55 -1.27 -9.01
CA ALA A 194 11.39 -0.08 -8.80
C ALA A 194 10.57 1.21 -8.89
N ASP A 195 9.74 1.35 -9.92
CA ASP A 195 8.90 2.54 -10.13
C ASP A 195 7.86 2.68 -9.02
N CYS A 196 7.18 1.58 -8.66
CA CYS A 196 6.20 1.59 -7.58
C CYS A 196 6.86 1.87 -6.21
N GLY A 197 8.08 1.36 -5.99
CA GLY A 197 8.88 1.65 -4.81
C GLY A 197 9.20 3.14 -4.70
N LYS A 198 9.67 3.76 -5.79
CA LYS A 198 9.98 5.19 -5.85
C LYS A 198 8.75 6.07 -5.66
N GLU A 199 7.63 5.70 -6.26
CA GLU A 199 6.35 6.38 -6.05
C GLU A 199 5.91 6.30 -4.58
N THR A 200 6.09 5.13 -3.96
CA THR A 200 5.74 4.89 -2.55
C THR A 200 6.63 5.68 -1.59
N GLU A 201 7.95 5.69 -1.84
CA GLU A 201 8.91 6.53 -1.12
C GLU A 201 8.52 8.01 -1.20
N THR A 202 8.20 8.50 -2.40
CA THR A 202 7.82 9.91 -2.62
C THR A 202 6.50 10.25 -1.92
N ALA A 203 5.52 9.35 -1.98
CA ALA A 203 4.23 9.55 -1.33
C ALA A 203 4.35 9.58 0.20
N LEU A 204 5.14 8.68 0.80
CA LEU A 204 5.36 8.65 2.24
C LEU A 204 6.11 9.90 2.71
N LYS A 205 7.16 10.31 1.98
CA LYS A 205 7.88 11.55 2.26
C LYS A 205 6.97 12.79 2.20
N TYR A 206 6.08 12.86 1.21
CA TYR A 206 5.13 13.96 1.09
C TYR A 206 4.17 14.05 2.31
N VAL A 207 3.75 12.90 2.84
CA VAL A 207 2.91 12.83 4.05
C VAL A 207 3.68 13.31 5.27
N GLU A 208 4.96 12.94 5.42
CA GLU A 208 5.82 13.41 6.50
C GLU A 208 6.04 14.93 6.44
N ASP A 209 6.38 15.46 5.26
CA ASP A 209 6.56 16.91 5.03
C ASP A 209 5.27 17.69 5.36
N MET A 210 4.10 17.13 5.01
CA MET A 210 2.81 17.75 5.33
C MET A 210 2.52 17.72 6.83
N ALA A 211 2.80 16.60 7.51
CA ALA A 211 2.63 16.48 8.95
C ALA A 211 3.51 17.48 9.71
N GLU A 212 4.75 17.70 9.26
CA GLU A 212 5.65 18.70 9.83
C GLU A 212 5.10 20.13 9.65
N LYS A 213 4.64 20.48 8.45
CA LYS A 213 4.03 21.79 8.19
C LYS A 213 2.79 22.04 9.05
N ILE A 214 1.95 21.02 9.24
CA ILE A 214 0.77 21.12 10.12
C ILE A 214 1.19 21.34 11.57
N LYS A 215 2.19 20.60 12.07
CA LYS A 215 2.71 20.77 13.43
C LYS A 215 3.23 22.19 13.66
N ILE A 216 4.04 22.72 12.75
CA ILE A 216 4.56 24.09 12.82
C ILE A 216 3.41 25.10 12.75
N GLY A 217 2.42 24.86 11.88
CA GLY A 217 1.20 25.67 11.79
C GLY A 217 0.47 25.75 13.12
N ILE A 218 0.24 24.62 13.79
CA ILE A 218 -0.43 24.53 15.10
C ILE A 218 0.38 25.26 16.17
N GLU A 219 1.69 25.01 16.26
CA GLU A 219 2.55 25.66 17.26
C GLU A 219 2.58 27.18 17.08
N LYS A 220 2.63 27.66 15.82
CA LYS A 220 2.58 29.09 15.51
C LYS A 220 1.22 29.70 15.87
N VAL A 221 0.12 29.03 15.52
CA VAL A 221 -1.24 29.46 15.91
C VAL A 221 -1.36 29.55 17.44
N GLN A 222 -0.87 28.55 18.17
CA GLN A 222 -0.94 28.54 19.62
C GLN A 222 -0.10 29.65 20.26
N LYS A 223 1.12 29.89 19.74
CA LYS A 223 1.99 30.96 20.21
C LYS A 223 1.38 32.34 19.96
N ASP A 224 0.83 32.56 18.77
CA ASP A 224 0.19 33.83 18.44
C ASP A 224 -1.06 34.07 19.30
N LEU A 225 -1.87 33.03 19.52
CA LEU A 225 -3.04 33.10 20.39
C LEU A 225 -2.66 33.40 21.85
N GLN A 226 -1.56 32.83 22.34
CA GLN A 226 -1.02 33.18 23.67
C GLN A 226 -0.54 34.63 23.73
N ASN A 227 0.16 35.12 22.70
CA ASN A 227 0.64 36.50 22.65
C ASN A 227 -0.51 37.51 22.59
N GLU A 228 -1.54 37.23 21.77
CA GLU A 228 -2.75 38.07 21.72
C GLU A 228 -3.49 38.05 23.05
N ASN A 229 -3.64 36.89 23.68
CA ASN A 229 -4.26 36.80 25.00
C ASN A 229 -3.47 37.60 26.05
N GLN A 230 -2.14 37.53 26.03
CA GLN A 230 -1.29 38.35 26.89
C GLN A 230 -1.42 39.85 26.60
N GLN A 231 -1.54 40.26 25.34
CA GLN A 231 -1.76 41.66 24.97
C GLN A 231 -3.14 42.15 25.42
N ILE A 232 -4.19 41.35 25.25
CA ILE A 232 -5.54 41.64 25.77
C ILE A 232 -5.49 41.76 27.29
N LEU A 233 -4.88 40.80 27.99
CA LEU A 233 -4.73 40.85 29.44
C LEU A 233 -3.90 42.06 29.91
N ALA A 234 -2.85 42.46 29.18
CA ALA A 234 -2.06 43.64 29.50
C ALA A 234 -2.85 44.94 29.29
N GLN A 235 -3.62 45.03 28.20
CA GLN A 235 -4.48 46.17 27.91
C GLN A 235 -5.63 46.29 28.92
N GLU A 236 -6.25 45.15 29.28
CA GLU A 236 -7.33 45.12 30.26
C GLU A 236 -6.85 45.23 31.71
N GLY A 237 -5.66 44.72 32.04
CA GLY A 237 -5.08 44.78 33.38
C GLY A 237 -4.83 46.21 33.87
N LEU A 238 -4.55 47.14 32.95
CA LEU A 238 -4.48 48.58 33.22
C LEU A 238 -5.87 49.20 33.47
N LEU A 239 -6.91 48.72 32.78
CA LEU A 239 -8.27 49.25 32.90
C LEU A 239 -9.05 48.71 34.11
N ARG A 240 -8.62 47.58 34.70
CA ARG A 240 -9.23 46.99 35.92
C ARG A 240 -8.72 47.54 37.25
N GLN A 241 -7.84 48.54 37.27
CA GLN A 241 -7.37 49.15 38.52
C GLN A 241 -7.96 50.53 38.82
N LEU A 242 -8.76 51.09 37.91
CA LEU A 242 -9.34 52.43 38.09
C LEU A 242 -10.87 52.36 38.16
N PRO A 243 -11.48 52.57 39.34
CA PRO A 243 -12.92 52.76 39.42
C PRO A 243 -13.26 54.12 38.78
N VAL A 244 -13.76 54.08 37.54
CA VAL A 244 -14.39 55.26 36.93
C VAL A 244 -15.75 55.45 37.61
N ILE A 245 -15.90 56.54 38.36
CA ILE A 245 -16.94 56.79 39.37
C ILE A 245 -18.33 57.08 38.76
N SER A 246 -18.71 56.42 37.65
CA SER A 246 -20.04 56.60 37.04
C SER A 246 -20.78 55.31 36.68
N ASN A 247 -20.18 54.11 36.83
CA ASN A 247 -20.90 52.88 36.49
C ASN A 247 -20.45 51.61 37.25
N ILE A 248 -20.58 51.64 38.57
CA ILE A 248 -20.23 50.54 39.50
C ILE A 248 -20.95 49.20 39.17
N MET A 249 -22.13 49.26 38.54
CA MET A 249 -22.91 48.09 38.11
C MET A 249 -22.26 47.34 36.93
N SER A 250 -21.51 48.04 36.08
CA SER A 250 -20.82 47.46 34.91
C SER A 250 -19.45 46.89 35.25
N TRP A 251 -18.93 47.15 36.46
CA TRP A 251 -17.70 46.55 36.98
C TRP A 251 -17.95 45.17 37.60
N TRP A 252 -19.15 44.97 38.15
CA TRP A 252 -19.58 43.71 38.77
C TRP A 252 -20.38 42.80 37.83
N SER A 253 -20.68 43.26 36.62
CA SER A 253 -21.33 42.44 35.60
C SER A 253 -20.44 42.31 34.36
N PRO A 254 -20.23 41.09 33.82
CA PRO A 254 -19.57 40.93 32.54
C PRO A 254 -20.48 41.58 31.49
N SER A 255 -20.10 42.75 30.98
CA SER A 255 -20.95 43.49 30.03
C SER A 255 -21.09 42.68 28.72
N PRO A 256 -22.21 42.81 27.98
CA PRO A 256 -22.39 42.14 26.68
C PRO A 256 -21.40 42.61 25.58
N THR A 257 -20.57 43.62 25.85
CA THR A 257 -19.44 44.03 24.98
C THR A 257 -18.30 42.98 24.97
N THR A 258 -18.36 42.01 25.90
CA THR A 258 -17.58 40.76 25.88
C THR A 258 -17.89 39.86 24.68
N SER A 259 -18.71 40.26 23.71
CA SER A 259 -18.68 39.63 22.38
C SER A 259 -17.35 39.85 21.65
N SER A 260 -16.49 40.76 22.11
CA SER A 260 -15.07 40.85 21.70
C SER A 260 -14.16 39.83 22.41
N LEU A 261 -14.68 39.16 23.46
CA LEU A 261 -14.13 37.96 24.09
C LEU A 261 -14.61 36.69 23.38
N ILE A 262 -15.11 36.81 22.14
CA ILE A 262 -15.13 35.67 21.21
C ILE A 262 -13.66 35.39 20.93
N MET A 263 -13.13 34.30 21.48
CA MET A 263 -11.81 33.78 21.10
C MET A 263 -11.68 33.89 19.58
N LYS A 264 -10.75 34.72 19.11
CA LYS A 264 -10.44 34.83 17.70
C LYS A 264 -9.92 33.48 17.24
N GLY A 265 -10.79 32.70 16.61
CA GLY A 265 -10.37 31.44 16.02
C GLY A 265 -9.46 31.73 14.84
N ARG A 266 -8.49 30.86 14.60
CA ARG A 266 -7.65 30.88 13.40
C ARG A 266 -7.74 29.52 12.72
N SER A 267 -7.75 29.53 11.39
CA SER A 267 -7.75 28.32 10.57
C SER A 267 -6.42 28.23 9.85
N PHE A 268 -5.88 27.02 9.74
CA PHE A 268 -4.70 26.75 8.94
C PHE A 268 -5.15 26.18 7.60
N ASP A 269 -4.79 26.85 6.51
CA ASP A 269 -5.05 26.33 5.16
C ASP A 269 -3.89 25.43 4.72
N LEU A 270 -4.22 24.17 4.45
CA LEU A 270 -3.28 23.14 4.01
C LEU A 270 -2.69 23.42 2.63
N ASN A 271 -3.40 24.15 1.77
CA ASN A 271 -2.98 24.38 0.40
C ASN A 271 -2.01 25.58 0.29
N SER A 272 -2.28 26.67 1.01
CA SER A 272 -1.39 27.84 1.05
C SER A 272 -0.30 27.77 2.12
N GLY A 273 -0.43 26.87 3.10
CA GLY A 273 0.45 26.79 4.27
C GLY A 273 0.41 28.04 5.16
N CYS A 274 -0.62 28.87 4.99
CA CYS A 274 -0.79 30.13 5.69
C CYS A 274 -1.89 30.04 6.76
N ILE A 275 -1.76 30.88 7.78
CA ILE A 275 -2.70 30.97 8.90
C ILE A 275 -3.66 32.12 8.60
N GLU A 276 -4.95 31.83 8.59
CA GLU A 276 -6.01 32.80 8.32
C GLU A 276 -6.91 33.00 9.54
N SER A 277 -7.49 34.20 9.66
CA SER A 277 -8.46 34.51 10.72
C SER A 277 -9.79 33.82 10.42
N THR A 278 -10.41 33.19 11.41
CA THR A 278 -11.77 32.63 11.26
C THR A 278 -12.87 33.68 11.42
N GLU A 279 -12.53 34.94 11.65
CA GLU A 279 -13.50 36.03 11.83
C GLU A 279 -14.47 36.12 10.63
N ASP A 280 -13.95 36.00 9.40
CA ASP A 280 -14.77 36.04 8.18
C ASP A 280 -15.65 34.80 8.02
N THR A 281 -15.14 33.62 8.37
CA THR A 281 -15.90 32.36 8.35
C THR A 281 -17.04 32.38 9.38
N TYR A 282 -16.76 32.89 10.58
CA TYR A 282 -17.76 33.07 11.63
C TYR A 282 -18.80 34.12 11.24
N ALA A 283 -18.37 35.25 10.67
CA ALA A 283 -19.27 36.30 10.21
C ALA A 283 -20.23 35.78 9.13
N TYR A 284 -19.72 35.02 8.17
CA TYR A 284 -20.53 34.39 7.12
C TYR A 284 -21.55 33.39 7.70
N ARG A 285 -21.12 32.47 8.57
CA ARG A 285 -22.03 31.49 9.22
C ARG A 285 -23.07 32.17 10.12
N MET A 286 -22.71 33.24 10.81
CA MET A 286 -23.64 34.03 11.63
C MET A 286 -24.65 34.80 10.78
N GLN A 287 -24.29 35.25 9.59
CA GLN A 287 -25.23 35.89 8.65
C GLN A 287 -26.24 34.90 8.08
N ILE A 288 -25.82 33.66 7.77
CA ILE A 288 -26.73 32.59 7.33
C ILE A 288 -27.76 32.28 8.42
N LYS A 289 -27.34 32.18 9.69
CA LYS A 289 -28.28 32.00 10.83
C LYS A 289 -29.24 33.17 11.03
N LYS A 290 -28.86 34.39 10.66
CA LYS A 290 -29.72 35.59 10.77
C LYS A 290 -30.73 35.72 9.63
N GLN A 291 -30.56 35.00 8.52
CA GLN A 291 -31.45 35.06 7.35
C GLN A 291 -32.57 34.01 7.33
N SER A 292 -32.69 33.12 8.33
CA SER A 292 -33.85 32.22 8.45
C SER A 292 -34.69 32.44 9.71
N PRO A 293 -35.80 33.17 9.62
CA PRO A 293 -36.90 33.05 10.56
C PRO A 293 -38.17 32.51 9.87
N HIS A 294 -38.27 31.18 9.72
CA HIS A 294 -39.48 30.39 10.02
C HIS A 294 -39.37 28.94 9.50
N ALA A 295 -39.16 27.99 10.43
CA ALA A 295 -40.01 26.81 10.65
C ALA A 295 -39.28 25.85 11.61
N LEU A 296 -39.85 25.63 12.80
CA LEU A 296 -39.44 24.58 13.73
C LEU A 296 -39.91 23.23 13.17
N THR A 297 -39.07 22.19 13.21
CA THR A 297 -39.21 21.04 14.13
C THR A 297 -38.20 19.92 13.85
N HIS A 298 -37.52 19.51 14.93
CA HIS A 298 -37.11 18.16 15.33
C HIS A 298 -35.86 17.43 14.80
N ASN A 299 -35.19 16.84 15.80
CA ASN A 299 -34.27 15.70 15.86
C ASN A 299 -32.77 15.92 15.65
N ASP A 300 -32.09 15.94 16.79
CA ASP A 300 -30.74 15.40 16.98
C ASP A 300 -30.66 13.97 16.44
N GLU A 301 -29.84 13.76 15.42
CA GLU A 301 -28.78 12.77 15.35
C GLU A 301 -28.09 12.90 13.98
N GLU A 302 -26.83 12.47 13.96
CA GLU A 302 -26.06 12.09 12.77
C GLU A 302 -25.04 13.06 12.13
N THR A 303 -23.78 12.68 12.37
CA THR A 303 -22.81 12.27 11.33
C THR A 303 -22.01 13.38 10.64
N VAL A 304 -20.74 13.44 11.04
CA VAL A 304 -19.67 14.18 10.35
C VAL A 304 -19.51 13.60 8.94
N THR A 305 -20.05 14.28 7.95
CA THR A 305 -19.78 14.04 6.54
C THR A 305 -18.76 15.08 6.04
N LEU A 306 -17.62 14.57 5.55
CA LEU A 306 -16.61 15.34 4.82
C LEU A 306 -17.24 15.84 3.51
N SER A 307 -17.61 17.11 3.44
CA SER A 307 -17.99 17.76 2.19
C SER A 307 -16.74 18.24 1.46
N THR A 308 -16.36 17.51 0.41
CA THR A 308 -15.55 18.01 -0.70
C THR A 308 -16.45 18.89 -1.56
N ASN A 309 -16.10 20.15 -1.77
CA ASN A 309 -16.84 21.00 -2.71
C ASN A 309 -16.48 20.60 -4.16
N PRO A 310 -17.49 20.33 -5.01
CA PRO A 310 -17.33 20.28 -6.45
C PRO A 310 -17.62 21.67 -7.02
N ASP A 311 -16.74 22.20 -7.86
CA ASP A 311 -17.14 23.20 -8.87
C ASP A 311 -16.08 23.26 -9.98
N LEU A 312 -16.29 22.44 -11.01
CA LEU A 312 -15.89 22.79 -12.37
C LEU A 312 -16.90 22.20 -13.36
N ALA A 313 -17.38 23.08 -14.25
CA ALA A 313 -18.21 22.85 -15.45
C ALA A 313 -19.74 22.93 -15.18
N THR A 314 -20.55 23.73 -15.89
CA THR A 314 -20.56 24.02 -17.34
C THR A 314 -21.45 25.24 -17.65
N ASN A 315 -21.15 25.97 -18.72
CA ASN A 315 -22.12 26.82 -19.42
C ASN A 315 -22.64 26.05 -20.65
N SER A 316 -23.95 25.94 -20.81
CA SER A 316 -24.63 25.54 -22.04
C SER A 316 -25.74 26.54 -22.34
N THR A 317 -25.88 26.94 -23.60
CA THR A 317 -27.08 27.58 -24.14
C THR A 317 -27.50 26.86 -25.42
N ASP A 318 -28.79 26.56 -25.49
CA ASP A 318 -29.53 25.84 -26.52
C ASP A 318 -29.47 26.47 -27.92
N THR A 319 -29.55 25.66 -28.98
CA THR A 319 -30.69 25.70 -29.93
C THR A 319 -30.79 24.44 -30.83
N ILE A 320 -31.98 23.85 -30.88
CA ILE A 320 -32.51 22.82 -31.82
C ILE A 320 -33.07 23.59 -33.05
N PRO A 321 -33.08 23.11 -34.34
CA PRO A 321 -33.93 21.98 -34.71
C PRO A 321 -33.69 21.12 -35.97
N LYS A 322 -34.41 19.98 -35.94
CA LYS A 322 -35.16 19.26 -37.00
C LYS A 322 -34.52 18.05 -37.71
N GLN A 323 -35.29 16.95 -37.61
CA GLN A 323 -35.28 15.73 -38.39
C GLN A 323 -35.72 15.99 -39.84
N GLU A 324 -35.17 15.22 -40.78
CA GLU A 324 -35.88 14.78 -41.98
C GLU A 324 -35.40 13.40 -42.42
N GLU A 325 -36.36 12.48 -42.49
CA GLU A 325 -36.33 11.15 -43.08
C GLU A 325 -36.64 11.29 -44.58
N GLN A 326 -35.85 10.67 -45.48
CA GLN A 326 -36.37 9.85 -46.60
C GLN A 326 -35.29 9.27 -47.55
N GLN A 327 -35.34 7.94 -47.63
CA GLN A 327 -35.19 6.99 -48.75
C GLN A 327 -34.65 7.39 -50.15
N ASN A 328 -33.99 6.37 -50.71
CA ASN A 328 -33.84 5.95 -52.12
C ASN A 328 -32.76 6.60 -52.99
N GLN A 329 -31.69 5.83 -53.24
CA GLN A 329 -31.49 5.11 -54.51
C GLN A 329 -30.54 3.93 -54.34
#